data_AF-A0A7W0L2Y5-F1
#
_entry.id   AF-A0A7W0L2Y5-F1
#
_cell.length_a   1.000
_cell.length_b   1.000
_cell.length_c   1.000
_cell.angle_alpha   90.00
_cell.angle_beta   90.00
_cell.angle_gamma   90.00
#
_symmetry.space_group_name_H-M   'P 1'
#
loop_
_entity.id
_entity.type
_entity.pdbx_description
1 polymer ?
#
loop_
_entity_poly.entity_id
_entity_poly.type
_entity_poly.pdbx_seq_one_letter_code
_entity_poly.pdbx_strand_id
1 'polypeptide(L)' 'SYDAWVGVCGEIAGDPLATSLLLGLGVTELSMSSPAVAAVKEAVRTTRLEDAGSLARRALQCDSGTMVRALLGEKA' A
#
# COMPACT_ATOMS: atom_id res chain seq x y z
N SER A 1 0.19 10.64 23.15
CA SER A 1 0.75 9.97 21.97
C SER A 1 0.56 8.48 22.12
N TYR A 2 -0.36 7.89 21.36
CA TYR A 2 -0.47 6.43 21.32
C TYR A 2 0.48 5.95 20.21
N ASP A 3 1.56 5.30 20.61
CA ASP A 3 2.52 4.67 19.69
C ASP A 3 1.98 3.29 19.29
N ALA A 4 0.82 3.31 18.64
CA ALA A 4 0.10 2.10 18.23
C ALA A 4 0.50 1.74 16.80
N TRP A 5 0.89 0.49 16.60
CA TRP A 5 1.23 -0.04 15.29
C TRP A 5 -0.05 -0.33 14.51
N VAL A 6 -0.07 0.03 13.24
CA VAL A 6 -1.21 -0.23 12.34
C VAL A 6 -0.82 -1.34 11.39
N GLY A 7 -1.52 -2.47 11.52
CA GLY A 7 -1.44 -3.60 10.60
C GLY A 7 -2.64 -3.67 9.67
N VAL A 8 -2.42 -4.21 8.46
CA VAL A 8 -3.48 -4.47 7.47
C VAL A 8 -3.49 -5.95 7.11
N CYS A 9 -4.68 -6.53 7.04
CA CYS A 9 -4.93 -7.90 6.59
C CYS A 9 -5.95 -7.91 5.45
N GLY A 10 -6.20 -9.10 4.89
CA GLY A 10 -7.10 -9.28 3.76
C GLY A 10 -6.38 -9.16 2.42
N GLU A 11 -7.15 -9.16 1.33
CA GLU A 11 -6.64 -9.25 -0.03
C GLU A 11 -5.68 -8.11 -0.38
N ILE A 12 -5.98 -6.89 0.10
CA ILE A 12 -5.17 -5.70 -0.18
C ILE A 12 -3.77 -5.75 0.43
N ALA A 13 -3.58 -6.44 1.56
CA ALA A 13 -2.26 -6.61 2.17
C ALA A 13 -1.37 -7.55 1.34
N GLY A 14 -2.00 -8.44 0.57
CA GLY A 14 -1.33 -9.36 -0.36
C GLY A 14 -1.13 -8.79 -1.77
N ASP A 15 -1.54 -7.54 -2.02
CA ASP A 15 -1.46 -6.91 -3.34
C ASP A 15 -0.17 -6.06 -3.49
N PRO A 16 0.76 -6.46 -4.40
CA PRO A 16 1.96 -5.68 -4.69
C PRO A 16 1.68 -4.26 -5.18
N LEU A 17 0.55 -4.02 -5.89
CA LEU A 17 0.20 -2.69 -6.41
C LEU A 17 -0.21 -1.74 -5.28
N ALA A 18 -0.91 -2.26 -4.26
CA ALA A 18 -1.33 -1.49 -3.10
C ALA A 18 -0.18 -1.23 -2.10
N THR A 19 0.92 -1.99 -2.18
CA THR A 19 2.01 -1.97 -1.20
C THR A 19 2.59 -0.57 -0.99
N SER A 20 2.88 0.16 -2.07
CA SER A 20 3.47 1.50 -1.97
C SER A 20 2.51 2.51 -1.32
N LEU A 21 1.21 2.38 -1.57
CA LEU A 21 0.19 3.20 -0.92
C LEU A 21 0.08 2.89 0.57
N LEU A 22 0.03 1.61 0.95
CA LEU A 22 -0.07 1.19 2.35
C LEU A 22 1.14 1.66 3.18
N LEU A 23 2.35 1.52 2.64
CA LEU A 23 3.56 2.05 3.27
C LEU A 23 3.51 3.57 3.41
N GLY A 24 3.02 4.28 2.39
CA GLY A 24 2.86 5.75 2.41
C GLY A 24 1.83 6.25 3.42
N LEU A 25 0.84 5.42 3.76
CA LEU A 25 -0.15 5.68 4.81
C LEU A 25 0.39 5.39 6.22
N GLY A 26 1.61 4.85 6.34
CA GLY A 26 2.23 4.51 7.61
C GLY A 26 1.87 3.12 8.14
N VAL A 27 1.37 2.22 7.28
CA VAL A 27 1.15 0.81 7.67
C VAL A 27 2.50 0.15 7.90
N THR A 28 2.66 -0.47 9.07
CA THR A 28 3.93 -1.09 9.49
C THR A 28 3.89 -2.61 9.47
N GLU A 29 2.69 -3.21 9.33
CA GLU A 29 2.51 -4.66 9.29
C GLU A 29 1.52 -5.07 8.19
N LEU A 30 1.88 -6.07 7.39
CA LEU A 30 1.04 -6.64 6.34
C LEU A 30 0.89 -8.15 6.59
N SER A 31 -0.35 -8.62 6.68
CA SER A 31 -0.66 -10.04 6.84
C SER A 31 -1.35 -10.60 5.60
N MET A 32 -0.83 -11.70 5.06
CA MET A 32 -1.27 -12.31 3.81
C MET A 32 -0.97 -13.81 3.77
N SER A 33 -1.49 -14.50 2.75
CA SER A 33 -1.17 -15.91 2.51
C SER A 33 0.26 -16.08 1.98
N SER A 34 0.89 -17.22 2.28
CA SER A 34 2.28 -17.51 1.90
C SER A 34 2.62 -17.26 0.41
N PRO A 35 1.74 -17.57 -0.56
CA PRO A 35 2.03 -17.28 -1.98
C PRO A 35 2.21 -15.80 -2.31
N ALA A 36 1.54 -14.89 -1.59
CA ALA A 36 1.61 -13.45 -1.83
C ALA A 36 2.87 -12.79 -1.24
N VAL A 37 3.45 -13.41 -0.20
CA VAL A 37 4.58 -12.85 0.57
C VAL A 37 5.77 -12.50 -0.31
N ALA A 38 6.12 -13.33 -1.29
CA ALA A 38 7.28 -13.07 -2.15
C ALA A 38 7.10 -11.81 -3.00
N ALA A 39 5.94 -11.65 -3.63
CA ALA A 39 5.65 -10.52 -4.50
C ALA A 39 5.53 -9.21 -3.71
N VAL A 40 4.84 -9.24 -2.57
CA VAL A 40 4.73 -8.05 -1.70
C VAL A 40 6.07 -7.69 -1.08
N LYS A 41 6.89 -8.66 -0.66
CA LYS A 41 8.23 -8.39 -0.14
C LYS A 41 9.12 -7.68 -1.16
N GLU A 42 9.02 -8.05 -2.44
CA GLU A 42 9.76 -7.36 -3.50
C GLU A 42 9.23 -5.93 -3.73
N ALA A 43 7.90 -5.75 -3.72
CA ALA A 43 7.29 -4.42 -3.79
C ALA A 43 7.72 -3.52 -2.63
N VAL A 44 7.78 -4.05 -1.40
CA VAL A 44 8.30 -3.32 -0.22
C VAL A 44 9.75 -2.92 -0.45
N ARG A 45 10.61 -3.84 -0.90
CA ARG A 45 12.04 -3.60 -1.11
C ARG A 45 12.35 -2.56 -2.20
N THR A 46 11.49 -2.47 -3.21
CA THR A 46 11.65 -1.56 -4.35
C THR A 46 10.95 -0.21 -4.14
N THR A 47 10.08 -0.10 -3.13
CA THR A 47 9.37 1.14 -2.81
C THR A 47 10.27 2.12 -2.07
N ARG A 48 10.33 3.37 -2.56
CA ARG A 48 10.91 4.49 -1.82
C ARG A 48 9.84 5.13 -0.94
N LEU A 49 10.12 5.31 0.35
CA LEU A 49 9.14 5.85 1.30
C LEU A 49 8.72 7.29 1.00
N GLU A 50 9.59 8.10 0.40
CA GLU A 50 9.29 9.48 -0.03
C GLU A 50 8.23 9.50 -1.15
N ASP A 51 8.37 8.60 -2.12
CA ASP A 51 7.44 8.45 -3.24
C ASP A 51 6.11 7.87 -2.75
N ALA A 52 6.17 6.86 -1.88
CA ALA A 52 5.02 6.27 -1.21
C ALA A 52 4.21 7.32 -0.43
N GLY A 53 4.87 8.16 0.37
CA GLY A 53 4.21 9.24 1.11
C GLY A 53 3.57 10.27 0.18
N SER A 54 4.20 10.57 -0.96
CA SER A 54 3.63 11.45 -1.99
C SER A 54 2.41 10.83 -2.68
N LEU A 55 2.46 9.54 -2.98
CA LEU A 55 1.34 8.77 -3.51
C LEU A 55 0.16 8.76 -2.53
N ALA A 56 0.41 8.47 -1.25
CA ALA A 56 -0.63 8.46 -0.22
C ALA A 56 -1.33 9.82 -0.09
N ARG A 57 -0.57 10.92 -0.08
CA ARG A 57 -1.16 12.28 -0.08
C ARG A 57 -2.07 12.51 -1.28
N ARG A 58 -1.67 12.07 -2.48
CA ARG A 58 -2.50 12.19 -3.70
C ARG A 58 -3.74 11.30 -3.65
N ALA A 59 -3.61 10.07 -3.16
CA ALA A 59 -4.72 9.14 -3.02
C ALA A 59 -5.78 9.67 -2.04
N LEU A 60 -5.38 10.31 -0.94
CA LEU A 60 -6.29 10.95 0.02
C LEU A 60 -7.06 12.15 -0.56
N GLN A 61 -6.65 12.69 -1.71
CA GLN A 61 -7.36 13.75 -2.42
C GLN A 61 -8.28 13.22 -3.53
N CYS A 62 -8.37 11.89 -3.72
CA CYS A 62 -9.23 11.30 -4.74
C CYS A 62 -10.67 11.16 -4.24
N ASP A 63 -11.65 11.47 -5.10
CA ASP A 63 -13.07 11.39 -4.75
C ASP A 63 -13.64 9.96 -4.84
N SER A 64 -12.85 8.99 -5.29
CA SER A 64 -13.29 7.60 -5.44
C SER A 64 -12.15 6.58 -5.42
N GLY A 65 -12.47 5.35 -5.04
CA GLY A 65 -11.52 4.23 -5.13
C GLY A 65 -11.05 3.91 -6.56
N THR A 66 -11.84 4.24 -7.57
CA THR A 66 -11.45 4.06 -8.98
C THR A 66 -10.31 5.00 -9.36
N MET A 67 -10.33 6.26 -8.89
CA MET A 67 -9.21 7.18 -9.09
C MET A 67 -7.96 6.71 -8.35
N VAL A 68 -8.11 6.17 -7.14
CA VAL A 68 -6.97 5.60 -6.39
C VAL A 68 -6.35 4.44 -7.17
N ARG A 69 -7.14 3.49 -7.67
CA ARG A 69 -6.65 2.39 -8.52
C ARG A 69 -5.91 2.88 -9.76
N ALA A 70 -6.45 3.91 -10.43
CA ALA A 70 -5.78 4.53 -11.57
C ALA A 70 -4.41 5.16 -11.19
N LEU A 71 -4.28 5.74 -9.99
CA LEU A 71 -2.99 6.22 -9.48
C LEU A 71 -1.97 5.09 -9.23
N LEU A 72 -2.44 3.90 -8.87
CA LEU A 72 -1.61 2.70 -8.67
C LEU A 72 -1.19 2.04 -9.99
N GLY A 73 -1.72 2.52 -11.12
CA GLY A 73 -1.43 1.95 -12.43
C GLY A 73 -2.24 0.69 -12.74
N GLU A 74 -3.31 0.41 -11.99
CA GLU A 74 -4.29 -0.61 -12.40
C GLU A 74 -4.92 -0.16 -13.73
N LYS A 75 -4.91 -1.06 -14.72
CA LYS A 75 -5.71 -0.86 -15.93
C LYS A 75 -7.17 -1.11 -15.56
N ALA A 76 -8.02 -0.13 -15.88
CA ALA A 76 -9.47 -0.22 -15.72
C ALA A 76 -10.07 -1.39 -16.50
#